data_AF-A0A9W6BR57-F1
#
_entry.id   AF-A0A9W6BR57-F1
#
_cell.length_a   1.000
_cell.length_b   1.000
_cell.length_c   1.000
_cell.angle_alpha   90.00
_cell.angle_beta   90.00
_cell.angle_gamma   90.00
#
_symmetry.space_group_name_H-M   'P 1'
#
loop_
_entity.id
_entity.type
_entity.pdbx_description
1 polymer ?
#
loop_
_entity_poly.entity_id
_entity_poly.type
_entity_poly.pdbx_seq_one_letter_code
_entity_poly.pdbx_strand_id
1 'polypeptide(L)'
;MTDSKPDPTPVLNLLNAFRSSQALFAAVELGVFEAIEASQAPVSLQQLCQDAARRRGQPVSEDGLDRLCRACVALGLLHSPDPGSYALTQLARTYLVTDSPTSLVGYCTHSAQVVWPLFGGLPAAVATGSHVWQQQFGQQSGSDVFARIYSTPAEALRFLRGMHSFAALSAPAVVAAFDLSFATSLIDLGGATGALARAACESYPGLRSAVVVDLPHVVADARAHFAPPPGGPCEGRLSWLAADFFAQPEQLPQQVDLVILSRILHDWDPPRCLQLLRLVHRLLRPGGAVLVAEMLLEPDRLGPLPALLQDLNMLCQTHGRERSAAEYAQLLGEAGFVGVEARKTGTYLDALLARKPAAEGEEERQREQQQG
;
A
#
# COMPACT_ATOMS: atom_id res chain seq x y z
N MET A 1 22.53 -29.26 -34.38
CA MET A 1 22.12 -28.70 -33.08
C MET A 1 20.61 -28.72 -33.08
N THR A 2 19.99 -29.50 -32.20
CA THR A 2 18.55 -29.78 -32.21
C THR A 2 17.78 -28.51 -31.86
N ASP A 3 17.14 -27.94 -32.88
CA ASP A 3 16.20 -26.83 -32.82
C ASP A 3 14.89 -27.30 -32.17
N SER A 4 14.93 -27.62 -30.88
CA SER A 4 13.74 -27.98 -30.13
C SER A 4 12.95 -26.72 -29.84
N LYS A 5 11.71 -26.66 -30.33
CA LYS A 5 10.78 -25.55 -30.04
C LYS A 5 10.76 -25.27 -28.53
N PRO A 6 10.82 -24.00 -28.10
CA PRO A 6 10.72 -23.65 -26.69
C PRO A 6 9.41 -24.15 -26.05
N ASP A 7 9.45 -24.44 -24.75
CA ASP A 7 8.28 -24.80 -23.96
C ASP A 7 7.27 -23.63 -23.91
N PRO A 8 6.00 -23.79 -24.35
CA PRO A 8 5.00 -22.74 -24.31
C PRO A 8 4.40 -22.51 -22.91
N THR A 9 4.71 -23.35 -21.92
CA THR A 9 4.10 -23.31 -20.58
C THR A 9 4.17 -21.94 -19.90
N PRO A 10 5.28 -21.18 -19.92
CA PRO A 10 5.31 -19.84 -19.32
C PRO A 10 4.29 -18.86 -19.93
N VAL A 11 4.10 -18.90 -21.26
CA VAL A 11 3.12 -18.05 -21.94
C VAL A 11 1.70 -18.49 -21.59
N LEU A 12 1.45 -19.79 -21.56
CA LEU A 12 0.15 -20.34 -21.15
C LEU A 12 -0.18 -19.99 -19.69
N ASN A 13 0.81 -19.99 -18.80
CA ASN A 13 0.62 -19.60 -17.41
C ASN A 13 0.23 -18.11 -17.29
N LEU A 14 0.89 -17.22 -18.03
CA LEU A 14 0.52 -15.80 -18.07
C LEU A 14 -0.88 -15.59 -18.65
N LEU A 15 -1.22 -16.29 -19.75
CA LEU A 15 -2.54 -16.23 -20.36
C LEU A 15 -3.65 -16.67 -19.39
N ASN A 16 -3.35 -17.58 -18.47
CA ASN A 16 -4.33 -18.11 -17.52
C ASN A 16 -4.31 -17.41 -16.16
N ALA A 17 -3.26 -16.67 -15.81
CA ALA A 17 -3.06 -16.07 -14.48
C ALA A 17 -4.24 -15.19 -14.03
N PHE A 18 -4.87 -14.46 -14.96
CA PHE A 18 -6.04 -13.63 -14.67
C PHE A 18 -7.21 -14.43 -14.09
N ARG A 19 -7.35 -15.71 -14.49
CA ARG A 19 -8.41 -16.60 -13.99
C ARG A 19 -8.19 -16.96 -12.53
N SER A 20 -6.94 -17.19 -12.13
CA SER A 20 -6.56 -17.43 -10.75
C SER A 20 -6.84 -16.21 -9.87
N SER A 21 -6.52 -15.01 -10.35
CA SER A 21 -6.85 -13.75 -9.64
C SER A 21 -8.37 -13.58 -9.47
N GLN A 22 -9.16 -13.84 -10.52
CA GLN A 22 -10.63 -13.76 -10.44
C GLN A 22 -11.23 -14.81 -9.50
N ALA A 23 -10.68 -16.03 -9.46
CA ALA A 23 -11.12 -17.03 -8.50
C ALA A 23 -10.89 -16.56 -7.04
N LEU A 24 -9.72 -15.97 -6.76
CA LEU A 24 -9.45 -15.36 -5.45
C LEU A 24 -10.45 -14.24 -5.14
N PHE A 25 -10.64 -13.30 -6.06
CA PHE A 25 -11.54 -12.15 -5.85
C PHE A 25 -13.00 -12.59 -5.65
N ALA A 26 -13.48 -13.54 -6.45
CA ALA A 26 -14.83 -14.07 -6.31
C ALA A 26 -15.02 -14.79 -4.96
N ALA A 27 -14.04 -15.56 -4.50
CA ALA A 27 -14.12 -16.23 -3.19
C ALA A 27 -14.16 -15.22 -2.02
N VAL A 28 -13.42 -14.12 -2.13
CA VAL A 28 -13.49 -12.99 -1.18
C VAL A 28 -14.85 -12.32 -1.22
N GLU A 29 -15.35 -11.98 -2.42
CA GLU A 29 -16.64 -11.30 -2.60
C GLU A 29 -17.81 -12.12 -2.03
N LEU A 30 -17.81 -13.43 -2.32
CA LEU A 30 -18.81 -14.39 -1.85
C LEU A 30 -18.67 -14.72 -0.35
N GLY A 31 -17.60 -14.27 0.31
CA GLY A 31 -17.38 -14.48 1.74
C GLY A 31 -17.03 -15.93 2.09
N VAL A 32 -16.44 -16.68 1.16
CA VAL A 32 -16.09 -18.10 1.38
C VAL A 32 -15.13 -18.24 2.55
N PHE A 33 -14.08 -17.41 2.59
CA PHE A 33 -13.07 -17.51 3.64
C PHE A 33 -13.62 -17.17 5.02
N GLU A 34 -14.44 -16.12 5.11
CA GLU A 34 -15.12 -15.70 6.34
C GLU A 34 -16.07 -16.77 6.87
N ALA A 35 -16.87 -17.36 6.00
CA ALA A 35 -17.84 -18.39 6.38
C ALA A 35 -17.14 -19.61 7.00
N ILE A 36 -16.02 -20.03 6.40
CA ILE A 36 -15.22 -21.14 6.93
C ILE A 36 -14.56 -20.74 8.25
N GLU A 37 -13.94 -19.57 8.35
CA GLU A 37 -13.31 -19.11 9.58
C GLU A 37 -14.31 -19.04 10.73
N ALA A 38 -15.49 -18.45 10.51
CA ALA A 38 -16.52 -18.27 11.53
C ALA A 38 -17.00 -19.61 12.13
N SER A 39 -16.95 -20.70 11.37
CA SER A 39 -17.33 -22.03 11.84
C SER A 39 -16.28 -22.71 12.72
N GLN A 40 -15.02 -22.27 12.66
CA GLN A 40 -13.85 -22.91 13.30
C GLN A 40 -13.68 -24.41 12.95
N ALA A 41 -14.31 -24.90 11.88
CA ALA A 41 -14.30 -26.28 11.44
C ALA A 41 -14.44 -26.37 9.89
N PRO A 42 -14.30 -27.56 9.28
CA PRO A 42 -14.69 -27.73 7.89
C PRO A 42 -16.18 -27.47 7.67
N VAL A 43 -16.52 -26.77 6.58
CA VAL A 43 -17.89 -26.35 6.23
C VAL A 43 -18.37 -27.09 4.99
N SER A 44 -19.60 -27.60 5.02
CA SER A 44 -20.23 -28.23 3.86
C SER A 44 -20.54 -27.20 2.77
N LEU A 45 -20.53 -27.65 1.51
CA LEU A 45 -20.92 -26.84 0.36
C LEU A 45 -22.32 -26.23 0.53
N GLN A 46 -23.27 -26.98 1.08
CA GLN A 46 -24.62 -26.50 1.34
C GLN A 46 -24.63 -25.30 2.29
N GLN A 47 -23.84 -25.36 3.37
CA GLN A 47 -23.72 -24.26 4.32
C GLN A 47 -23.04 -23.05 3.68
N LEU A 48 -21.97 -23.25 2.90
CA LEU A 48 -21.32 -22.16 2.15
C LEU A 48 -22.28 -21.48 1.16
N CYS A 49 -23.14 -22.25 0.48
CA CYS A 49 -24.18 -21.69 -0.40
C CYS A 49 -25.17 -20.81 0.38
N GLN A 50 -25.59 -21.24 1.57
CA GLN A 50 -26.47 -20.45 2.44
C GLN A 50 -25.81 -19.15 2.89
N ASP A 51 -24.55 -19.20 3.30
CA ASP A 51 -23.78 -18.04 3.75
C ASP A 51 -23.54 -17.04 2.62
N ALA A 52 -23.12 -17.53 1.46
CA ALA A 52 -22.94 -16.70 0.27
C ALA A 52 -24.27 -16.10 -0.21
N ALA A 53 -25.37 -16.84 -0.17
CA ALA A 53 -26.69 -16.32 -0.54
C ALA A 53 -27.17 -15.23 0.43
N ARG A 54 -26.98 -15.41 1.75
CA ARG A 54 -27.27 -14.39 2.76
C ARG A 54 -26.46 -13.12 2.53
N ARG A 55 -25.16 -13.26 2.27
CA ARG A 55 -24.26 -12.13 2.01
C ARG A 55 -24.64 -11.34 0.76
N ARG A 56 -25.01 -12.03 -0.33
CA ARG A 56 -25.40 -11.38 -1.60
C ARG A 56 -26.84 -10.88 -1.63
N GLY A 57 -27.70 -11.36 -0.74
CA GLY A 57 -29.15 -11.13 -0.81
C GLY A 57 -29.85 -11.87 -1.96
N GLN A 58 -29.22 -12.88 -2.56
CA GLN A 58 -29.79 -13.67 -3.66
C GLN A 58 -29.22 -15.09 -3.70
N PRO A 59 -29.95 -16.08 -4.25
CA PRO A 59 -29.46 -17.45 -4.36
C PRO A 59 -28.11 -17.57 -5.08
N VAL A 60 -27.31 -18.54 -4.66
CA VAL A 60 -26.03 -18.90 -5.29
C VAL A 60 -26.15 -20.32 -5.83
N SER A 61 -25.62 -20.55 -7.04
CA SER A 61 -25.58 -21.89 -7.64
C SER A 61 -24.63 -22.78 -6.87
N GLU A 62 -25.11 -23.95 -6.45
CA GLU A 62 -24.31 -24.96 -5.77
C GLU A 62 -23.17 -25.48 -6.66
N ASP A 63 -23.43 -25.82 -7.93
CA ASP A 63 -22.40 -26.20 -8.91
C ASP A 63 -21.36 -25.09 -9.11
N GLY A 64 -21.81 -23.84 -9.24
CA GLY A 64 -20.92 -22.70 -9.42
C GLY A 64 -19.98 -22.50 -8.22
N LEU A 65 -20.53 -22.56 -7.00
CA LEU A 65 -19.74 -22.40 -5.78
C LEU A 65 -18.79 -23.58 -5.55
N ASP A 66 -19.22 -24.81 -5.85
CA ASP A 66 -18.38 -26.00 -5.76
C ASP A 66 -17.16 -25.89 -6.68
N ARG A 67 -17.37 -25.49 -7.94
CA ARG A 67 -16.28 -25.28 -8.91
C ARG A 67 -15.29 -24.22 -8.44
N LEU A 68 -15.78 -23.14 -7.84
CA LEU A 68 -14.94 -22.11 -7.26
C LEU A 68 -14.14 -22.65 -6.07
N CYS A 69 -14.79 -23.35 -5.14
CA CYS A 69 -14.11 -23.92 -3.97
C CYS A 69 -13.04 -24.95 -4.38
N ARG A 70 -13.33 -25.83 -5.35
CA ARG A 70 -12.32 -26.74 -5.92
C ARG A 70 -11.15 -26.02 -6.57
N ALA A 71 -11.40 -24.91 -7.27
CA ALA A 71 -10.32 -24.08 -7.79
C ALA A 71 -9.49 -23.47 -6.64
N CYS A 72 -10.12 -22.97 -5.58
CA CYS A 72 -9.43 -22.47 -4.40
C CYS A 72 -8.63 -23.58 -3.67
N VAL A 73 -9.07 -24.84 -3.70
CA VAL A 73 -8.28 -25.99 -3.23
C VAL A 73 -7.03 -26.17 -4.09
N ALA A 74 -7.18 -26.17 -5.42
CA ALA A 74 -6.04 -26.30 -6.34
C ALA A 74 -5.06 -25.12 -6.26
N LEU A 75 -5.54 -23.93 -5.90
CA LEU A 75 -4.72 -22.74 -5.63
C LEU A 75 -4.05 -22.77 -4.24
N GLY A 76 -4.31 -23.79 -3.41
CA GLY A 76 -3.75 -23.90 -2.06
C GLY A 76 -4.33 -22.91 -1.05
N LEU A 77 -5.51 -22.34 -1.33
CA LEU A 77 -6.21 -21.44 -0.42
C LEU A 77 -7.12 -22.22 0.53
N LEU A 78 -7.78 -23.26 0.01
CA LEU A 78 -8.62 -24.18 0.78
C LEU A 78 -8.02 -25.59 0.78
N HIS A 79 -8.52 -26.46 1.65
CA HIS A 79 -8.41 -27.90 1.50
C HIS A 79 -9.78 -28.55 1.69
N SER A 80 -9.96 -29.76 1.16
CA SER A 80 -11.21 -30.51 1.26
C SER A 80 -10.96 -31.79 2.06
N PRO A 81 -11.30 -31.81 3.37
CA PRO A 81 -11.07 -32.99 4.21
C PRO A 81 -11.98 -34.17 3.81
N ASP A 82 -13.21 -33.86 3.40
CA ASP A 82 -14.20 -34.83 2.91
C ASP A 82 -14.85 -34.28 1.63
N PRO A 83 -15.33 -35.13 0.71
CA PRO A 83 -16.03 -34.68 -0.50
C PRO A 83 -17.19 -33.72 -0.18
N GLY A 84 -17.16 -32.52 -0.77
CA GLY A 84 -18.18 -31.49 -0.54
C GLY A 84 -18.03 -30.72 0.77
N SER A 85 -16.92 -30.89 1.49
CA SER A 85 -16.54 -30.13 2.69
C SER A 85 -15.24 -29.37 2.45
N TYR A 86 -15.14 -28.15 2.99
CA TYR A 86 -14.02 -27.23 2.75
C TYR A 86 -13.52 -26.58 4.05
N ALA A 87 -12.21 -26.42 4.16
CA ALA A 87 -11.54 -25.78 5.28
C ALA A 87 -10.42 -24.84 4.80
N LEU A 88 -10.07 -23.83 5.61
CA LEU A 88 -8.99 -22.90 5.29
C LEU A 88 -7.63 -23.56 5.43
N THR A 89 -6.73 -23.27 4.50
CA THR A 89 -5.29 -23.43 4.76
C THR A 89 -4.80 -22.37 5.74
N GLN A 90 -3.62 -22.57 6.34
CA GLN A 90 -2.99 -21.54 7.18
C GLN A 90 -2.74 -20.23 6.39
N LEU A 91 -2.41 -20.33 5.10
CA LEU A 91 -2.22 -19.18 4.22
C LEU A 91 -3.50 -18.34 4.12
N ALA A 92 -4.63 -18.98 3.78
CA ALA A 92 -5.90 -18.27 3.67
C ALA A 92 -6.40 -17.74 5.02
N ARG A 93 -6.21 -18.48 6.12
CA ARG A 93 -6.54 -18.00 7.46
C ARG A 93 -5.75 -16.74 7.83
N THR A 94 -4.46 -16.70 7.48
CA THR A 94 -3.56 -15.59 7.82
C THR A 94 -3.82 -14.34 6.96
N TYR A 95 -4.15 -14.51 5.68
CA TYR A 95 -4.19 -13.38 4.74
C TYR A 95 -5.56 -13.11 4.10
N LEU A 96 -6.54 -14.01 4.18
CA LEU A 96 -7.83 -13.90 3.47
C LEU A 96 -9.04 -13.86 4.42
N VAL A 97 -8.81 -13.66 5.72
CA VAL A 97 -9.82 -13.35 6.73
C VAL A 97 -9.71 -11.86 7.09
N THR A 98 -10.84 -11.16 7.17
CA THR A 98 -10.94 -9.70 7.33
C THR A 98 -10.35 -9.23 8.65
N ASP A 99 -10.62 -9.96 9.74
CA ASP A 99 -10.18 -9.60 11.08
C ASP A 99 -8.70 -9.99 11.37
N SER A 100 -8.03 -10.63 10.41
CA SER A 100 -6.60 -10.91 10.54
C SER A 100 -5.79 -9.60 10.53
N PRO A 101 -4.80 -9.42 11.43
CA PRO A 101 -3.92 -8.26 11.43
C PRO A 101 -3.14 -8.04 10.12
N THR A 102 -2.96 -9.10 9.33
CA THR A 102 -2.26 -9.09 8.03
C THR A 102 -3.21 -9.35 6.86
N SER A 103 -4.49 -9.04 7.02
CA SER A 103 -5.50 -9.30 5.98
C SER A 103 -5.19 -8.60 4.66
N LEU A 104 -5.33 -9.34 3.56
CA LEU A 104 -5.29 -8.88 2.18
C LEU A 104 -6.68 -8.77 1.55
N VAL A 105 -7.76 -9.00 2.32
CA VAL A 105 -9.16 -8.93 1.82
C VAL A 105 -9.47 -7.53 1.27
N GLY A 106 -9.02 -6.48 1.96
CA GLY A 106 -9.18 -5.10 1.52
C GLY A 106 -8.55 -4.87 0.15
N TYR A 107 -7.33 -5.37 -0.04
CA TYR A 107 -6.62 -5.22 -1.32
C TYR A 107 -7.20 -6.10 -2.43
N CYS A 108 -7.68 -7.31 -2.13
CA CYS A 108 -8.40 -8.14 -3.09
C CYS A 108 -9.65 -7.41 -3.60
N THR A 109 -10.41 -6.79 -2.70
CA THR A 109 -11.61 -6.02 -3.05
C THR A 109 -11.26 -4.80 -3.90
N HIS A 110 -10.24 -4.02 -3.50
CA HIS A 110 -9.77 -2.89 -4.29
C HIS A 110 -9.27 -3.33 -5.68
N SER A 111 -8.54 -4.44 -5.75
CA SER A 111 -8.01 -4.97 -7.01
C SER A 111 -9.12 -5.38 -7.96
N ALA A 112 -10.13 -6.10 -7.46
CA ALA A 112 -11.26 -6.55 -8.28
C ALA A 112 -12.09 -5.38 -8.83
N GLN A 113 -12.32 -4.34 -8.03
CA GLN A 113 -13.22 -3.24 -8.37
C GLN A 113 -12.56 -2.08 -9.09
N VAL A 114 -11.24 -1.87 -8.90
CA VAL A 114 -10.53 -0.70 -9.42
C VAL A 114 -9.37 -1.09 -10.33
N VAL A 115 -8.38 -1.82 -9.79
CA VAL A 115 -7.15 -2.15 -10.53
C VAL A 115 -7.47 -3.00 -11.76
N TRP A 116 -8.40 -3.95 -11.64
CA TRP A 116 -8.78 -4.83 -12.74
C TRP A 116 -9.37 -4.09 -13.94
N PRO A 117 -10.42 -3.24 -13.80
CA PRO A 117 -10.87 -2.39 -14.90
C PRO A 117 -9.76 -1.51 -15.48
N LEU A 118 -8.92 -0.89 -14.64
CA LEU A 118 -7.81 -0.05 -15.11
C LEU A 118 -6.82 -0.81 -15.99
N PHE A 119 -6.44 -2.03 -15.58
CA PHE A 119 -5.56 -2.90 -16.38
C PHE A 119 -6.25 -3.38 -17.68
N GLY A 120 -7.57 -3.45 -17.72
CA GLY A 120 -8.32 -3.65 -18.97
C GLY A 120 -8.09 -2.51 -19.99
N GLY A 121 -7.75 -1.31 -19.51
CA GLY A 121 -7.38 -0.15 -20.32
C GLY A 121 -5.87 0.00 -20.59
N LEU A 122 -5.01 -0.92 -20.13
CA LEU A 122 -3.55 -0.78 -20.21
C LEU A 122 -3.02 -0.46 -21.62
N PRO A 123 -3.50 -1.06 -22.73
CA PRO A 123 -3.03 -0.69 -24.07
C PRO A 123 -3.22 0.80 -24.39
N ALA A 124 -4.33 1.40 -23.95
CA ALA A 124 -4.60 2.82 -24.12
C ALA A 124 -3.70 3.68 -23.20
N ALA A 125 -3.47 3.22 -21.96
CA ALA A 125 -2.55 3.89 -21.04
C ALA A 125 -1.13 3.96 -21.62
N VAL A 126 -0.64 2.84 -22.18
CA VAL A 126 0.67 2.77 -22.85
C VAL A 126 0.72 3.65 -24.09
N ALA A 127 -0.32 3.63 -24.93
CA ALA A 127 -0.36 4.43 -26.16
C ALA A 127 -0.34 5.95 -25.89
N THR A 128 -0.91 6.38 -24.77
CA THR A 128 -1.08 7.81 -24.43
C THR A 128 -0.11 8.30 -23.35
N GLY A 129 0.56 7.39 -22.63
CA GLY A 129 1.39 7.72 -21.47
C GLY A 129 0.59 8.34 -20.32
N SER A 130 -0.70 8.03 -20.20
CA SER A 130 -1.63 8.67 -19.26
C SER A 130 -2.60 7.67 -18.62
N HIS A 131 -3.11 8.00 -17.44
CA HIS A 131 -4.09 7.18 -16.72
C HIS A 131 -5.37 6.92 -17.54
N VAL A 132 -6.12 5.86 -17.22
CA VAL A 132 -7.31 5.44 -17.99
C VAL A 132 -8.64 5.51 -17.22
N TRP A 133 -8.70 6.29 -16.14
CA TRP A 133 -9.90 6.45 -15.31
C TRP A 133 -11.16 6.81 -16.10
N GLN A 134 -11.08 7.81 -16.98
CA GLN A 134 -12.26 8.29 -17.73
C GLN A 134 -12.81 7.21 -18.67
N GLN A 135 -11.91 6.44 -19.29
CA GLN A 135 -12.27 5.38 -20.22
C GLN A 135 -12.92 4.19 -19.50
N GLN A 136 -12.52 3.91 -18.26
CA GLN A 136 -12.99 2.73 -17.52
C GLN A 136 -14.18 3.02 -16.59
N PHE A 137 -14.29 4.24 -16.06
CA PHE A 137 -15.32 4.60 -15.07
C PHE A 137 -16.23 5.77 -15.51
N GLY A 138 -16.04 6.30 -16.73
CA GLY A 138 -16.85 7.39 -17.28
C GLY A 138 -16.40 8.79 -16.85
N GLN A 139 -17.16 9.81 -17.27
CA GLN A 139 -16.88 11.21 -16.89
C GLN A 139 -17.33 11.48 -15.46
N GLN A 140 -16.35 11.64 -14.58
CA GLN A 140 -16.50 12.21 -13.25
C GLN A 140 -15.58 13.45 -13.19
N SER A 141 -16.13 14.59 -12.81
CA SER A 141 -15.49 15.90 -12.89
C SER A 141 -14.23 16.00 -12.01
N GLY A 142 -13.08 16.32 -12.60
CA GLY A 142 -11.86 16.68 -11.85
C GLY A 142 -10.57 16.12 -12.45
N SER A 143 -9.49 16.89 -12.39
CA SER A 143 -8.12 16.48 -12.75
C SER A 143 -7.37 15.79 -11.60
N ASP A 144 -7.94 15.78 -10.40
CA ASP A 144 -7.34 15.18 -9.22
C ASP A 144 -7.68 13.68 -9.13
N VAL A 145 -6.65 12.83 -9.10
CA VAL A 145 -6.76 11.38 -8.99
C VAL A 145 -7.41 10.97 -7.66
N PHE A 146 -7.12 11.68 -6.57
CA PHE A 146 -7.64 11.32 -5.25
C PHE A 146 -9.11 11.70 -5.08
N ALA A 147 -9.55 12.81 -5.67
CA ALA A 147 -10.97 13.13 -5.74
C ALA A 147 -11.81 12.01 -6.40
N ARG A 148 -11.23 11.26 -7.35
CA ARG A 148 -11.88 10.09 -7.97
C ARG A 148 -11.83 8.86 -7.07
N ILE A 149 -10.70 8.60 -6.43
CA ILE A 149 -10.54 7.47 -5.51
C ILE A 149 -11.49 7.59 -4.30
N TYR A 150 -11.74 8.83 -3.85
CA TYR A 150 -12.56 9.16 -2.69
C TYR A 150 -13.95 9.69 -3.04
N SER A 151 -14.49 9.33 -4.22
CA SER A 151 -15.72 9.95 -4.74
C SER A 151 -16.96 9.70 -3.85
N THR A 152 -16.95 8.60 -3.09
CA THR A 152 -17.96 8.29 -2.06
C THR A 152 -17.30 7.80 -0.76
N PRO A 153 -17.97 7.92 0.41
CA PRO A 153 -17.45 7.37 1.67
C PRO A 153 -17.13 5.88 1.60
N ALA A 154 -17.95 5.10 0.87
CA ALA A 154 -17.73 3.67 0.71
C ALA A 154 -16.47 3.36 -0.12
N GLU A 155 -16.21 4.11 -1.18
CA GLU A 155 -15.00 3.96 -2.00
C GLU A 155 -13.75 4.42 -1.27
N ALA A 156 -13.85 5.49 -0.48
CA ALA A 156 -12.76 5.94 0.37
C ALA A 156 -12.37 4.88 1.40
N LEU A 157 -13.34 4.37 2.16
CA LEU A 157 -13.08 3.30 3.12
C LEU A 157 -12.55 2.02 2.45
N ARG A 158 -13.07 1.65 1.27
CA ARG A 158 -12.53 0.53 0.48
C ARG A 158 -11.06 0.77 0.11
N PHE A 159 -10.71 1.97 -0.35
CA PHE A 159 -9.33 2.31 -0.69
C PHE A 159 -8.42 2.24 0.54
N LEU A 160 -8.84 2.82 1.66
CA LEU A 160 -8.11 2.75 2.93
C LEU A 160 -7.85 1.31 3.36
N ARG A 161 -8.87 0.43 3.33
CA ARG A 161 -8.70 -1.00 3.63
C ARG A 161 -7.73 -1.69 2.67
N GLY A 162 -7.77 -1.33 1.39
CA GLY A 162 -6.82 -1.79 0.39
C GLY A 162 -5.38 -1.43 0.72
N MET A 163 -5.13 -0.14 1.00
CA MET A 163 -3.79 0.33 1.34
C MET A 163 -3.31 -0.19 2.69
N HIS A 164 -4.21 -0.33 3.67
CA HIS A 164 -3.91 -0.93 4.97
C HIS A 164 -3.35 -2.35 4.83
N SER A 165 -3.92 -3.16 3.93
CA SER A 165 -3.48 -4.53 3.66
C SER A 165 -1.98 -4.59 3.30
N PHE A 166 -1.51 -3.66 2.46
CA PHE A 166 -0.10 -3.56 2.07
C PHE A 166 0.77 -3.00 3.19
N ALA A 167 0.29 -1.93 3.82
CA ALA A 167 1.04 -1.25 4.86
C ALA A 167 1.27 -2.17 6.07
N ALA A 168 0.24 -2.91 6.52
CA ALA A 168 0.34 -3.83 7.65
C ALA A 168 1.39 -4.93 7.45
N LEU A 169 1.56 -5.43 6.22
CA LEU A 169 2.57 -6.44 5.90
C LEU A 169 4.01 -5.89 5.91
N SER A 170 4.18 -4.65 5.50
CA SER A 170 5.52 -4.07 5.26
C SER A 170 5.99 -3.19 6.41
N ALA A 171 5.07 -2.63 7.20
CA ALA A 171 5.37 -1.63 8.21
C ALA A 171 6.44 -2.07 9.22
N PRO A 172 6.37 -3.28 9.84
CA PRO A 172 7.38 -3.70 10.80
C PRO A 172 8.78 -3.79 10.19
N ALA A 173 8.90 -4.29 8.97
CA ALA A 173 10.19 -4.45 8.29
C ALA A 173 10.75 -3.09 7.82
N VAL A 174 9.88 -2.18 7.37
CA VAL A 174 10.27 -0.81 6.98
C VAL A 174 10.80 -0.02 8.19
N VAL A 175 10.09 -0.02 9.33
CA VAL A 175 10.52 0.74 10.52
C VAL A 175 11.75 0.14 11.20
N ALA A 176 12.01 -1.15 11.00
CA ALA A 176 13.20 -1.85 11.47
C ALA A 176 14.37 -1.78 10.48
N ALA A 177 14.16 -1.25 9.27
CA ALA A 177 15.19 -1.20 8.24
C ALA A 177 16.39 -0.33 8.67
N PHE A 178 16.15 0.70 9.49
CA PHE A 178 17.16 1.59 10.05
C PHE A 178 16.96 1.74 11.56
N ASP A 179 18.01 2.13 12.30
CA ASP A 179 17.85 2.50 13.71
C ASP A 179 17.19 3.89 13.82
N LEU A 180 15.91 3.90 14.22
CA LEU A 180 15.13 5.12 14.42
C LEU A 180 15.05 5.55 15.89
N SER A 181 15.90 4.99 16.76
CA SER A 181 15.89 5.26 18.21
C SER A 181 16.16 6.73 18.59
N PHE A 182 16.76 7.50 17.67
CA PHE A 182 16.96 8.94 17.82
C PHE A 182 15.64 9.76 17.77
N ALA A 183 14.57 9.21 17.17
CA ALA A 183 13.34 9.95 16.94
C ALA A 183 12.44 9.94 18.18
N THR A 184 12.15 11.13 18.71
CA THR A 184 11.18 11.32 19.80
C THR A 184 9.83 11.87 19.29
N SER A 185 9.83 12.42 18.08
CA SER A 185 8.68 12.97 17.37
C SER A 185 8.67 12.54 15.90
N LEU A 186 7.53 12.04 15.43
CA LEU A 186 7.32 11.50 14.09
C LEU A 186 6.06 12.08 13.44
N ILE A 187 6.13 12.36 12.15
CA ILE A 187 4.95 12.57 11.29
C ILE A 187 4.87 11.44 10.27
N ASP A 188 3.72 10.80 10.16
CA ASP A 188 3.40 9.88 9.04
C ASP A 188 2.52 10.67 8.06
N LEU A 189 3.14 11.24 7.02
CA LEU A 189 2.54 12.24 6.15
C LEU A 189 1.87 11.55 4.95
N GLY A 190 0.55 11.66 4.85
CA GLY A 190 -0.25 10.77 4.00
C GLY A 190 -0.37 9.36 4.60
N GLY A 191 -0.31 9.25 5.92
CA GLY A 191 -0.18 7.95 6.60
C GLY A 191 -1.44 7.09 6.58
N ALA A 192 -2.55 7.56 6.02
CA ALA A 192 -3.82 6.86 5.84
C ALA A 192 -4.32 6.14 7.11
N THR A 193 -4.04 4.85 7.26
CA THR A 193 -4.46 4.04 8.42
C THR A 193 -3.46 4.06 9.58
N GLY A 194 -2.36 4.81 9.45
CA GLY A 194 -1.35 4.98 10.48
C GLY A 194 -0.53 3.71 10.76
N ALA A 195 -0.52 2.74 9.84
CA ALA A 195 0.16 1.46 10.03
C ALA A 195 1.68 1.63 10.29
N LEU A 196 2.34 2.56 9.58
CA LEU A 196 3.75 2.86 9.77
C LEU A 196 4.00 3.60 11.09
N ALA A 197 3.22 4.66 11.37
CA ALA A 197 3.28 5.34 12.66
C ALA A 197 3.07 4.40 13.85
N ARG A 198 2.11 3.48 13.74
CA ARG A 198 1.83 2.46 14.76
C ARG A 198 3.00 1.51 14.93
N ALA A 199 3.52 0.94 13.84
CA ALA A 199 4.67 0.02 13.90
C ALA A 199 5.91 0.70 14.51
N ALA A 200 6.16 1.98 14.16
CA ALA A 200 7.24 2.76 14.76
C ALA A 200 7.01 2.98 16.26
N CYS A 201 5.78 3.33 16.65
CA CYS A 201 5.43 3.52 18.05
C CYS A 201 5.57 2.25 18.89
N GLU A 202 5.18 1.09 18.35
CA GLU A 202 5.35 -0.23 18.96
C GLU A 202 6.83 -0.62 19.08
N SER A 203 7.64 -0.33 18.06
CA SER A 203 9.05 -0.73 18.00
C SER A 203 10.00 0.17 18.80
N TYR A 204 9.66 1.46 18.96
CA TYR A 204 10.52 2.46 19.58
C TYR A 204 9.84 3.09 20.82
N PRO A 205 10.11 2.58 22.04
CA PRO A 205 9.56 3.14 23.28
C PRO A 205 9.96 4.60 23.55
N GLY A 206 11.09 5.04 22.98
CA GLY A 206 11.55 6.42 23.04
C GLY A 206 10.74 7.41 22.19
N LEU A 207 9.93 6.91 21.24
CA LEU A 207 9.05 7.73 20.41
C LEU A 207 7.87 8.21 21.26
N ARG A 208 7.81 9.52 21.56
CA ARG A 208 6.81 10.11 22.46
C ARG A 208 5.58 10.64 21.73
N SER A 209 5.76 11.06 20.48
CA SER A 209 4.68 11.62 19.65
C SER A 209 4.80 11.13 18.21
N ALA A 210 3.76 10.47 17.72
CA ALA A 210 3.58 10.07 16.33
C ALA A 210 2.26 10.67 15.84
N VAL A 211 2.34 11.56 14.84
CA VAL A 211 1.19 12.24 14.26
C VAL A 211 0.94 11.69 12.86
N VAL A 212 -0.18 11.02 12.67
CA VAL A 212 -0.64 10.61 11.33
C VAL A 212 -1.38 11.78 10.71
N VAL A 213 -0.91 12.25 9.55
CA VAL A 213 -1.49 13.38 8.84
C VAL A 213 -2.11 12.87 7.55
N ASP A 214 -3.38 13.18 7.33
CA ASP A 214 -4.06 12.88 6.07
C ASP A 214 -5.26 13.82 5.85
N LEU A 215 -5.93 13.68 4.71
CA LEU A 215 -7.12 14.44 4.37
C LEU A 215 -8.22 14.25 5.44
N PRO A 216 -9.09 15.25 5.67
CA PRO A 216 -10.07 15.19 6.75
C PRO A 216 -10.98 13.96 6.76
N HIS A 217 -11.45 13.52 5.59
CA HIS A 217 -12.30 12.34 5.49
C HIS A 217 -11.51 11.04 5.73
N VAL A 218 -10.25 10.97 5.28
CA VAL A 218 -9.35 9.84 5.55
C VAL A 218 -9.08 9.71 7.04
N VAL A 219 -8.78 10.82 7.73
CA VAL A 219 -8.56 10.82 9.17
C VAL A 219 -9.81 10.40 9.95
N ALA A 220 -11.00 10.79 9.49
CA ALA A 220 -12.25 10.38 10.11
C ALA A 220 -12.44 8.85 10.03
N ASP A 221 -12.27 8.27 8.84
CA ASP A 221 -12.36 6.81 8.63
C ASP A 221 -11.25 6.05 9.37
N ALA A 222 -10.03 6.57 9.35
CA ALA A 222 -8.89 5.98 10.02
C ALA A 222 -9.11 5.88 11.54
N ARG A 223 -9.63 6.94 12.16
CA ARG A 223 -10.01 6.93 13.58
C ARG A 223 -11.14 5.94 13.88
N ALA A 224 -12.14 5.85 13.02
CA ALA A 224 -13.30 5.00 13.23
C ALA A 224 -12.97 3.49 13.11
N HIS A 225 -12.01 3.14 12.27
CA HIS A 225 -11.80 1.74 11.87
C HIS A 225 -10.41 1.17 12.19
N PHE A 226 -9.39 2.01 12.38
CA PHE A 226 -7.99 1.56 12.48
C PHE A 226 -7.25 2.09 13.72
N ALA A 227 -7.91 2.91 14.54
CA ALA A 227 -7.32 3.38 15.79
C ALA A 227 -6.90 2.19 16.67
N PRO A 228 -5.69 2.21 17.25
CA PRO A 228 -5.26 1.16 18.16
C PRO A 228 -6.18 1.12 19.39
N PRO A 229 -6.38 -0.07 19.99
CA PRO A 229 -7.18 -0.18 21.20
C PRO A 229 -6.54 0.60 22.37
N PRO A 230 -7.35 1.10 23.32
CA PRO A 230 -6.84 1.73 24.54
C PRO A 230 -6.04 0.73 25.39
N GLY A 231 -5.14 1.22 26.24
CA GLY A 231 -4.21 0.39 27.03
C GLY A 231 -3.04 -0.22 26.25
N GLY A 232 -2.97 0.02 24.93
CA GLY A 232 -1.92 -0.50 24.07
C GLY A 232 -0.61 0.30 24.14
N PRO A 233 0.48 -0.22 23.54
CA PRO A 233 1.78 0.45 23.52
C PRO A 233 1.71 1.86 22.91
N CYS A 234 0.80 2.12 21.98
CA CYS A 234 0.66 3.40 21.30
C CYS A 234 -0.20 4.43 22.05
N GLU A 235 -0.77 4.07 23.20
CA GLU A 235 -1.68 4.94 23.94
C GLU A 235 -0.99 6.24 24.37
N GLY A 236 -1.65 7.37 24.10
CA GLY A 236 -1.12 8.72 24.38
C GLY A 236 0.06 9.14 23.50
N ARG A 237 0.55 8.27 22.61
CA ARG A 237 1.71 8.53 21.73
C ARG A 237 1.32 8.66 20.26
N LEU A 238 0.27 7.99 19.81
CA LEU A 238 -0.28 8.11 18.46
C LEU A 238 -1.45 9.11 18.44
N SER A 239 -1.41 10.06 17.51
CA SER A 239 -2.49 11.01 17.28
C SER A 239 -2.72 11.23 15.79
N TRP A 240 -3.82 11.89 15.45
CA TRP A 240 -4.22 12.13 14.06
C TRP A 240 -4.47 13.61 13.82
N LEU A 241 -4.00 14.12 12.69
CA LEU A 241 -4.20 15.49 12.23
C LEU A 241 -4.82 15.48 10.84
N ALA A 242 -6.02 16.07 10.72
CA ALA A 242 -6.70 16.26 9.45
C ALA A 242 -6.16 17.51 8.74
N ALA A 243 -5.40 17.34 7.67
CA ALA A 243 -4.86 18.44 6.87
C ALA A 243 -4.52 17.98 5.44
N ASP A 244 -4.73 18.87 4.46
CA ASP A 244 -4.10 18.74 3.14
C ASP A 244 -2.68 19.30 3.24
N PHE A 245 -1.66 18.45 3.14
CA PHE A 245 -0.28 18.89 3.32
C PHE A 245 0.25 19.82 2.21
N PHE A 246 -0.40 19.87 1.04
CA PHE A 246 -0.05 20.84 0.00
C PHE A 246 -0.78 22.17 0.19
N ALA A 247 -2.05 22.14 0.61
CA ALA A 247 -2.87 23.34 0.76
C ALA A 247 -2.74 24.01 2.13
N GLN A 248 -2.42 23.25 3.17
CA GLN A 248 -2.38 23.68 4.58
C GLN A 248 -1.06 23.28 5.29
N PRO A 249 0.12 23.50 4.68
CA PRO A 249 1.39 23.09 5.25
C PRO A 249 1.70 23.74 6.61
N GLU A 250 1.11 24.89 6.91
CA GLU A 250 1.25 25.62 8.17
C GLU A 250 0.60 24.92 9.38
N GLN A 251 -0.34 24.00 9.15
CA GLN A 251 -0.98 23.23 10.21
C GLN A 251 -0.12 22.05 10.67
N LEU A 252 0.90 21.69 9.89
CA LEU A 252 1.74 20.52 10.16
C LEU A 252 2.70 20.79 11.33
N PRO A 253 2.94 19.80 12.21
CA PRO A 253 3.92 19.95 13.29
C PRO A 253 5.31 20.31 12.73
N GLN A 254 5.95 21.29 13.35
CA GLN A 254 7.29 21.76 12.96
C GLN A 254 8.36 21.20 13.90
N GLN A 255 9.60 21.21 13.42
CA GLN A 255 10.78 20.76 14.16
C GLN A 255 10.66 19.31 14.68
N VAL A 256 10.10 18.41 13.87
CA VAL A 256 10.02 16.98 14.20
C VAL A 256 11.33 16.26 13.89
N ASP A 257 11.55 15.10 14.52
CA ASP A 257 12.77 14.31 14.33
C ASP A 257 12.70 13.43 13.07
N LEU A 258 11.51 12.92 12.74
CA LEU A 258 11.29 11.99 11.65
C LEU A 258 10.01 12.30 10.89
N VAL A 259 10.06 12.23 9.55
CA VAL A 259 8.86 12.20 8.70
C VAL A 259 8.89 10.91 7.88
N ILE A 260 7.78 10.18 7.85
CA ILE A 260 7.57 9.01 7.00
C ILE A 260 6.76 9.42 5.77
N LEU A 261 7.18 8.97 4.60
CA LEU A 261 6.44 9.00 3.35
C LEU A 261 6.35 7.57 2.81
N SER A 262 5.19 6.92 2.98
CA SER A 262 5.00 5.53 2.57
C SER A 262 3.99 5.45 1.43
N ARG A 263 4.42 5.04 0.23
CA ARG A 263 3.56 5.01 -0.97
C ARG A 263 2.91 6.36 -1.25
N ILE A 264 3.73 7.40 -1.27
CA ILE A 264 3.28 8.78 -1.50
C ILE A 264 3.96 9.37 -2.72
N LEU A 265 5.28 9.26 -2.81
CA LEU A 265 6.03 9.90 -3.89
C LEU A 265 5.74 9.23 -5.24
N HIS A 266 5.33 7.96 -5.23
CA HIS A 266 5.00 7.24 -6.44
C HIS A 266 3.70 7.69 -7.13
N ASP A 267 2.84 8.46 -6.46
CA ASP A 267 1.59 8.98 -7.04
C ASP A 267 1.82 10.20 -7.92
N TRP A 268 2.97 10.86 -7.75
CA TRP A 268 3.21 12.20 -8.24
C TRP A 268 4.32 12.26 -9.29
N ASP A 269 4.23 13.27 -10.15
CA ASP A 269 5.30 13.63 -11.04
C ASP A 269 6.52 14.22 -10.28
N PRO A 270 7.71 14.30 -10.90
CA PRO A 270 8.91 14.81 -10.22
C PRO A 270 8.77 16.23 -9.64
N PRO A 271 8.16 17.22 -10.33
CA PRO A 271 7.95 18.55 -9.75
C PRO A 271 7.14 18.53 -8.45
N ARG A 272 6.05 17.75 -8.42
CA ARG A 272 5.20 17.64 -7.23
C ARG A 272 5.88 16.84 -6.11
N CYS A 273 6.67 15.81 -6.44
CA CYS A 273 7.56 15.13 -5.48
C CYS A 273 8.52 16.12 -4.82
N LEU A 274 9.18 16.96 -5.62
CA LEU A 274 10.16 17.93 -5.13
C LEU A 274 9.51 19.00 -4.24
N GLN A 275 8.30 19.46 -4.59
CA GLN A 275 7.51 20.34 -3.74
C GLN A 275 7.25 19.70 -2.37
N LEU A 276 6.84 18.43 -2.34
CA LEU A 276 6.57 17.70 -1.10
C LEU A 276 7.85 17.48 -0.28
N LEU A 277 8.93 17.03 -0.91
CA LEU A 277 10.20 16.79 -0.21
C LEU A 277 10.77 18.07 0.40
N ARG A 278 10.64 19.22 -0.27
CA ARG A 278 11.01 20.53 0.31
C ARG A 278 10.13 20.93 1.48
N LEU A 279 8.84 20.59 1.45
CA LEU A 279 7.98 20.75 2.63
C LEU A 279 8.51 19.90 3.78
N VAL A 280 8.73 18.60 3.56
CA VAL A 280 9.25 17.68 4.58
C VAL A 280 10.58 18.16 5.16
N HIS A 281 11.49 18.65 4.32
CA HIS A 281 12.76 19.23 4.75
C HIS A 281 12.56 20.42 5.72
N ARG A 282 11.52 21.25 5.54
CA ARG A 282 11.20 22.35 6.45
C ARG A 282 10.60 21.88 7.77
N LEU A 283 9.76 20.83 7.76
CA LEU A 283 9.15 20.27 8.97
C LEU A 283 10.19 19.67 9.91
N LEU A 284 11.30 19.16 9.37
CA LEU A 284 12.36 18.54 10.15
C LEU A 284 13.23 19.56 10.88
N ARG A 285 13.62 19.24 12.11
CA ARG A 285 14.71 19.95 12.79
C ARG A 285 16.07 19.61 12.14
N PRO A 286 17.11 20.43 12.31
CA PRO A 286 18.47 20.07 11.89
C PRO A 286 18.88 18.70 12.46
N GLY A 287 19.45 17.82 11.62
CA GLY A 287 19.77 16.44 11.98
C GLY A 287 18.61 15.44 11.95
N GLY A 288 17.36 15.90 11.77
CA GLY A 288 16.19 15.05 11.55
C GLY A 288 16.27 14.28 10.23
N ALA A 289 15.36 13.33 10.02
CA ALA A 289 15.38 12.46 8.85
C ALA A 289 14.01 12.30 8.18
N VAL A 290 14.04 11.96 6.89
CA VAL A 290 12.89 11.43 6.16
C VAL A 290 13.10 9.95 5.89
N LEU A 291 12.09 9.13 6.20
CA LEU A 291 12.01 7.73 5.82
C LEU A 291 11.01 7.57 4.69
N VAL A 292 11.49 7.19 3.51
CA VAL A 292 10.67 6.90 2.34
C VAL A 292 10.46 5.39 2.25
N ALA A 293 9.22 4.94 2.09
CA ALA A 293 8.89 3.53 1.93
C ALA A 293 8.13 3.30 0.62
N GLU A 294 8.80 2.71 -0.37
CA GLU A 294 8.35 2.60 -1.77
C GLU A 294 8.82 1.28 -2.38
N MET A 295 8.29 0.89 -3.55
CA MET A 295 8.79 -0.29 -4.28
C MET A 295 9.96 0.12 -5.17
N LEU A 296 11.20 -0.23 -4.79
CA LEU A 296 12.35 0.22 -5.57
C LEU A 296 12.59 -0.65 -6.81
N LEU A 297 12.70 0.03 -7.96
CA LEU A 297 13.25 -0.56 -9.16
C LEU A 297 14.75 -0.83 -9.01
N GLU A 298 15.21 -1.90 -9.63
CA GLU A 298 16.64 -2.17 -9.84
C GLU A 298 17.26 -1.06 -10.70
N PRO A 299 18.59 -0.83 -10.63
CA PRO A 299 19.25 0.25 -11.35
C PRO A 299 19.04 0.25 -12.87
N ASP A 300 18.90 -0.93 -13.47
CA ASP A 300 18.62 -1.11 -14.90
C ASP A 300 17.13 -0.97 -15.26
N ARG A 301 16.25 -0.86 -14.25
CA ARG A 301 14.79 -0.81 -14.36
C ARG A 301 14.18 -2.04 -15.02
N LEU A 302 14.83 -3.20 -14.89
CA LEU A 302 14.34 -4.47 -15.42
C LEU A 302 13.80 -5.40 -14.32
N GLY A 303 13.76 -4.93 -13.08
CA GLY A 303 13.15 -5.65 -11.97
C GLY A 303 13.03 -4.82 -10.70
N PRO A 304 12.60 -5.44 -9.59
CA PRO A 304 11.96 -6.76 -9.58
C PRO A 304 10.57 -6.70 -10.25
N LEU A 305 10.09 -7.82 -10.80
CA LEU A 305 8.80 -7.87 -11.53
C LEU A 305 7.63 -7.24 -10.77
N PRO A 306 7.44 -7.45 -9.44
CA PRO A 306 6.36 -6.81 -8.70
C PRO A 306 6.41 -5.27 -8.75
N ALA A 307 7.61 -4.67 -8.68
CA ALA A 307 7.76 -3.22 -8.77
C ALA A 307 7.46 -2.70 -10.18
N LEU A 308 7.82 -3.45 -11.23
CA LEU A 308 7.46 -3.10 -12.60
C LEU A 308 5.95 -3.20 -12.89
N LEU A 309 5.28 -4.22 -12.34
CA LEU A 309 3.82 -4.33 -12.45
C LEU A 309 3.12 -3.22 -11.67
N GLN A 310 3.68 -2.83 -10.53
CA GLN A 310 3.21 -1.67 -9.78
C GLN A 310 3.47 -0.36 -10.54
N ASP A 311 4.58 -0.22 -11.26
CA ASP A 311 4.85 0.94 -12.13
C ASP A 311 3.83 1.07 -13.25
N LEU A 312 3.45 -0.06 -13.89
CA LEU A 312 2.32 -0.09 -14.83
C LEU A 312 0.99 0.28 -14.16
N ASN A 313 0.79 -0.10 -12.90
CA ASN A 313 -0.38 0.34 -12.13
C ASN A 313 -0.35 1.87 -11.93
N MET A 314 0.81 2.47 -11.64
CA MET A 314 0.96 3.92 -11.52
C MET A 314 0.64 4.62 -12.85
N LEU A 315 1.12 4.09 -13.98
CA LEU A 315 0.75 4.60 -15.30
C LEU A 315 -0.77 4.56 -15.55
N CYS A 316 -1.44 3.49 -15.14
CA CYS A 316 -2.88 3.33 -15.36
C CYS A 316 -3.74 4.19 -14.43
N GLN A 317 -3.23 4.50 -13.23
CA GLN A 317 -4.02 5.02 -12.12
C GLN A 317 -3.66 6.46 -11.71
N THR A 318 -2.40 6.87 -11.80
CA THR A 318 -1.89 8.13 -11.23
C THR A 318 -1.16 8.96 -12.28
N HIS A 319 -0.42 9.99 -11.84
CA HIS A 319 0.52 10.75 -12.67
C HIS A 319 1.98 10.43 -12.35
N GLY A 320 2.20 9.49 -11.44
CA GLY A 320 3.53 9.14 -10.95
C GLY A 320 4.08 7.88 -11.58
N ARG A 321 4.99 7.23 -10.84
CA ARG A 321 5.78 6.07 -11.26
C ARG A 321 6.56 5.51 -10.08
N GLU A 322 6.90 4.23 -10.16
CA GLU A 322 7.94 3.66 -9.31
C GLU A 322 9.32 4.16 -9.79
N ARG A 323 10.28 4.19 -8.86
CA ARG A 323 11.61 4.76 -9.12
C ARG A 323 12.69 3.88 -8.52
N SER A 324 13.88 3.95 -9.10
CA SER A 324 15.08 3.34 -8.54
C SER A 324 15.58 4.12 -7.31
N ALA A 325 16.44 3.47 -6.50
CA ALA A 325 17.07 4.13 -5.36
C ALA A 325 17.84 5.41 -5.76
N ALA A 326 18.50 5.39 -6.93
CA ALA A 326 19.26 6.52 -7.44
C ALA A 326 18.36 7.71 -7.82
N GLU A 327 17.18 7.45 -8.41
CA GLU A 327 16.21 8.49 -8.73
C GLU A 327 15.60 9.13 -7.48
N TYR A 328 15.28 8.33 -6.45
CA TYR A 328 14.87 8.88 -5.16
C TYR A 328 15.98 9.67 -4.49
N ALA A 329 17.23 9.18 -4.53
CA ALA A 329 18.37 9.90 -3.98
C ALA A 329 18.60 11.26 -4.66
N GLN A 330 18.40 11.33 -5.99
CA GLN A 330 18.43 12.58 -6.74
C GLN A 330 17.34 13.55 -6.25
N LEU A 331 16.08 13.11 -6.18
CA LEU A 331 14.96 13.94 -5.70
C LEU A 331 15.18 14.45 -4.26
N LEU A 332 15.69 13.58 -3.38
CA LEU A 332 16.03 13.91 -2.00
C LEU A 332 17.18 14.93 -1.94
N GLY A 333 18.22 14.75 -2.74
CA GLY A 333 19.34 15.70 -2.84
C GLY A 333 18.89 17.08 -3.34
N GLU A 334 18.06 17.14 -4.38
CA GLU A 334 17.49 18.38 -4.92
C GLU A 334 16.58 19.11 -3.90
N ALA A 335 16.03 18.37 -2.92
CA ALA A 335 15.25 18.91 -1.81
C ALA A 335 16.10 19.36 -0.61
N GLY A 336 17.41 19.12 -0.62
CA GLY A 336 18.36 19.52 0.43
C GLY A 336 18.76 18.41 1.41
N PHE A 337 18.28 17.18 1.21
CA PHE A 337 18.68 16.06 2.05
C PHE A 337 20.07 15.53 1.70
N VAL A 338 20.72 14.90 2.68
CA VAL A 338 22.05 14.29 2.55
C VAL A 338 22.07 12.89 3.15
N GLY A 339 23.10 12.11 2.81
CA GLY A 339 23.31 10.77 3.38
C GLY A 339 22.17 9.81 3.06
N VAL A 340 21.73 9.78 1.79
CA VAL A 340 20.66 8.88 1.35
C VAL A 340 21.16 7.44 1.36
N GLU A 341 20.53 6.60 2.16
CA GLU A 341 20.74 5.15 2.20
C GLU A 341 19.46 4.43 1.80
N ALA A 342 19.56 3.36 0.99
CA ALA A 342 18.45 2.50 0.63
C ALA A 342 18.67 1.07 1.13
N ARG A 343 17.62 0.43 1.63
CA ARG A 343 17.64 -0.95 2.15
C ARG A 343 16.45 -1.73 1.62
N LYS A 344 16.73 -2.91 1.06
CA LYS A 344 15.71 -3.92 0.76
C LYS A 344 15.24 -4.52 2.08
N THR A 345 13.93 -4.52 2.33
CA THR A 345 13.37 -5.03 3.60
C THR A 345 13.06 -6.53 3.57
N GLY A 346 13.06 -7.13 2.38
CA GLY A 346 12.55 -8.49 2.16
C GLY A 346 11.02 -8.60 2.16
N THR A 347 10.32 -7.47 2.29
CA THR A 347 8.86 -7.36 2.12
C THR A 347 8.50 -6.64 0.82
N TYR A 348 7.26 -6.20 0.65
CA TYR A 348 6.82 -5.48 -0.56
C TYR A 348 7.42 -4.09 -0.70
N LEU A 349 7.63 -3.38 0.43
CA LEU A 349 8.18 -2.03 0.42
C LEU A 349 9.64 -2.05 0.85
N ASP A 350 10.47 -1.34 0.11
CA ASP A 350 11.84 -1.03 0.48
C ASP A 350 11.88 0.28 1.28
N ALA A 351 12.99 0.55 1.94
CA ALA A 351 13.14 1.74 2.78
C ALA A 351 14.32 2.58 2.32
N LEU A 352 14.14 3.90 2.26
CA LEU A 352 15.23 4.88 2.12
C LEU A 352 15.21 5.84 3.29
N LEU A 353 16.38 6.12 3.85
CA LEU A 353 16.56 7.11 4.90
C LEU A 353 17.47 8.23 4.39
N ALA A 354 17.06 9.47 4.58
CA ALA A 354 17.89 10.64 4.27
C ALA A 354 17.78 11.69 5.37
N ARG A 355 18.86 12.44 5.60
CA ARG A 355 18.96 13.39 6.72
C ARG A 355 18.90 14.83 6.27
N LYS A 356 18.26 15.67 7.07
CA LYS A 356 18.45 17.11 7.02
C LYS A 356 19.82 17.43 7.63
N PRO A 357 20.67 18.23 6.96
CA PRO A 357 21.91 18.73 7.54
C PRO A 357 21.79 19.26 8.97
N ALA A 358 22.82 19.05 9.79
CA ALA A 358 22.96 19.76 11.05
C ALA A 358 23.31 21.23 10.78
N ALA A 359 22.92 22.13 11.69
CA ALA A 359 23.11 23.57 11.53
C ALA A 359 24.59 23.97 11.28
N GLU A 360 25.54 23.30 11.94
CA GLU A 360 26.98 23.56 11.77
C GLU A 360 27.46 23.28 10.33
N GLY A 361 26.88 22.26 9.66
CA GLY A 361 27.21 21.92 8.28
C GLY A 361 26.46 22.72 7.22
N GLU A 362 25.48 23.56 7.60
CA GLU A 362 24.87 24.54 6.69
C GLU A 362 25.70 25.81 6.63
N GLU A 363 26.26 26.27 7.75
CA GLU A 363 27.15 27.44 7.79
C GLU A 363 28.46 27.20 7.01
N GLU A 364 29.05 26.01 7.10
CA GLU A 364 30.26 25.65 6.37
C GLU A 364 30.02 25.60 4.85
N ARG A 365 28.89 25.03 4.41
CA ARG A 365 28.50 25.01 2.98
C ARG A 365 28.12 26.38 2.42
N GLN A 366 27.47 27.22 3.22
CA GLN A 366 27.18 28.60 2.81
C GLN A 366 28.47 29.43 2.69
N ARG A 367 29.48 29.16 3.53
CA ARG A 367 30.82 29.78 3.39
C ARG A 367 31.55 29.30 2.14
N GLU A 368 31.49 28.01 1.83
CA GLU A 368 32.12 27.45 0.62
C GLU A 368 31.45 27.95 -0.68
N GLN A 369 30.12 28.08 -0.72
CA GLN A 369 29.40 28.63 -1.89
C GLN A 369 29.57 30.14 -2.09
N GLN A 370 29.99 30.89 -1.07
CA GLN A 370 30.32 32.32 -1.20
C GLN A 370 31.78 32.57 -1.58
N GLN A 371 32.62 31.53 -1.57
CA GLN A 371 34.06 31.62 -1.87
C GLN A 371 34.43 31.04 -3.24
N GLY A 372 33.49 30.45 -3.98
CA GLY A 372 33.64 30.01 -5.37
C GLY A 372 32.79 30.85 -6.31
#